data_AF-A0A529NTE3-F1
#
_entry.id   AF-A0A529NTE3-F1
#
_cell.length_a   1.000
_cell.length_b   1.000
_cell.length_c   1.000
_cell.angle_alpha   90.00
_cell.angle_beta   90.00
_cell.angle_gamma   90.00
#
_symmetry.space_group_name_H-M   'P 1'
#
loop_
_entity.id
_entity.type
_entity.pdbx_description
1 polymer ?
#
loop_
_entity_poly.entity_id
_entity_poly.type
_entity_poly.pdbx_seq_one_letter_code
_entity_poly.pdbx_strand_id
1 'polypeptide(L)'
;TAMYDILDNCMARTKSLYDGHAVAAVAAVDARTARQALKLIEVDYEVLPHVTDVDEAMKHTAPLVNDATFTEGLEEKPAKPSNVTKRSQFGHGDVHQGFGQADFIVERSFKTEQTHQGYIEPHACVASVSTDGTAELWVCTQGHFVYRQHCAQLLGIEASKLRVTSSEIGGGFGGKTHVWAEPVALVGPEARNTSSRVITS
;
A
#
# COMPACT_ATOMS: atom_id res chain seq x y z
N THR A 1 -1.88 -13.23 2.75
CA THR A 1 -1.46 -12.77 1.42
C THR A 1 -1.64 -11.26 1.35
N ALA A 2 -2.85 -10.70 1.23
CA ALA A 2 -3.03 -9.23 1.17
C ALA A 2 -2.56 -8.41 2.40
N MET A 3 -2.75 -8.91 3.63
CA MET A 3 -2.33 -8.16 4.83
C MET A 3 -0.80 -8.09 4.98
N TYR A 4 -0.07 -9.08 4.43
CA TYR A 4 1.39 -9.04 4.42
C TYR A 4 1.89 -7.97 3.45
N ASP A 5 1.24 -7.83 2.29
CA ASP A 5 1.60 -6.77 1.33
C ASP A 5 1.39 -5.37 1.94
N ILE A 6 0.28 -5.15 2.67
CA ILE A 6 0.05 -3.89 3.38
C ILE A 6 1.14 -3.67 4.43
N LEU A 7 1.48 -4.70 5.21
CA LEU A 7 2.51 -4.61 6.25
C LEU A 7 3.88 -4.24 5.67
N ASP A 8 4.33 -4.94 4.63
CA ASP A 8 5.60 -4.66 3.96
C ASP A 8 5.60 -3.26 3.36
N ASN A 9 4.47 -2.83 2.80
CA ASN A 9 4.31 -1.51 2.22
C ASN A 9 4.29 -0.37 3.27
N CYS A 10 3.85 -0.63 4.51
CA CYS A 10 3.93 0.33 5.61
C CYS A 10 5.39 0.60 6.02
N MET A 11 6.22 -0.44 6.00
CA MET A 11 7.66 -0.36 6.26
C MET A 11 8.36 -1.61 5.71
N ALA A 12 9.29 -1.39 4.79
CA ALA A 12 10.08 -2.44 4.17
C ALA A 12 10.84 -3.24 5.23
N ARG A 13 10.81 -4.57 5.10
CA ARG A 13 11.50 -5.48 6.02
C ARG A 13 12.74 -6.11 5.40
N THR A 14 12.56 -6.75 4.25
CA THR A 14 13.64 -7.51 3.58
C THR A 14 14.13 -6.84 2.31
N LYS A 15 13.24 -6.19 1.56
CA LYS A 15 13.56 -5.53 0.29
C LYS A 15 12.79 -4.20 0.17
N SER A 16 13.47 -3.17 -0.33
CA SER A 16 12.81 -2.00 -0.87
C SER A 16 12.33 -2.32 -2.29
N LEU A 17 11.05 -2.15 -2.58
CA LEU A 17 10.45 -2.59 -3.86
C LEU A 17 10.25 -1.44 -4.86
N TYR A 18 10.35 -0.20 -4.40
CA TYR A 18 10.16 1.00 -5.22
C TYR A 18 10.87 2.19 -4.59
N ASP A 19 11.12 3.23 -5.39
CA ASP A 19 11.69 4.48 -4.90
C ASP A 19 10.72 5.19 -3.95
N GLY A 20 11.19 5.56 -2.77
CA GLY A 20 10.37 6.13 -1.69
C GLY A 20 9.70 5.10 -0.76
N HIS A 21 9.97 3.79 -0.89
CA HIS A 21 9.48 2.79 0.06
C HIS A 21 10.07 3.05 1.46
N ALA A 22 9.21 3.20 2.46
CA ALA A 22 9.64 3.52 3.82
C ALA A 22 10.49 2.38 4.42
N VAL A 23 11.68 2.69 4.94
CA VAL A 23 12.58 1.70 5.56
C VAL A 23 12.83 1.94 7.04
N ALA A 24 12.54 3.15 7.53
CA ALA A 24 12.70 3.54 8.92
C ALA A 24 11.77 4.71 9.25
N ALA A 25 11.53 4.95 10.53
CA ALA A 25 10.78 6.10 11.04
C ALA A 25 11.46 6.68 12.28
N VAL A 26 11.24 7.99 12.51
CA VAL A 26 11.77 8.72 13.67
C VAL A 26 10.62 9.37 14.42
N ALA A 27 10.59 9.17 15.74
CA ALA A 27 9.80 9.96 16.67
C ALA A 27 10.71 10.99 17.35
N ALA A 28 10.24 12.23 17.47
CA ALA A 28 10.94 13.30 18.16
C ALA A 28 9.96 14.37 18.65
N VAL A 29 10.39 15.16 19.63
CA VAL A 29 9.60 16.24 20.25
C VAL A 29 9.13 17.33 19.29
N ASP A 30 9.78 17.46 18.13
CA ASP A 30 9.40 18.40 17.08
C ASP A 30 9.86 17.95 15.68
N ALA A 31 9.23 18.54 14.66
CA ALA A 31 9.47 18.17 13.27
C ALA A 31 10.85 18.60 12.72
N ARG A 32 11.54 19.57 13.34
CA ARG A 32 12.90 19.96 12.94
C ARG A 32 13.88 18.90 13.44
N THR A 33 13.74 18.49 14.69
CA THR A 33 14.55 17.44 15.31
C THR A 33 14.35 16.10 14.59
N ALA A 34 13.11 15.71 14.26
CA ALA A 34 12.84 14.51 13.48
C ALA A 34 13.55 14.51 12.12
N ARG A 35 13.49 15.62 11.37
CA ARG A 35 14.17 15.77 10.06
C ARG A 35 15.68 15.74 10.17
N GLN A 36 16.26 16.25 11.26
CA GLN A 36 17.70 16.17 11.49
C GLN A 36 18.12 14.74 11.82
N ALA A 37 17.39 14.07 12.69
CA ALA A 37 17.65 12.68 13.06
C ALA A 37 17.49 11.71 11.87
N LEU A 38 16.52 11.93 10.99
CA LEU A 38 16.38 11.14 9.75
C LEU A 38 17.64 11.16 8.87
N LYS A 39 18.38 12.29 8.83
CA LYS A 39 19.63 12.41 8.05
C LYS A 39 20.82 11.64 8.67
N LEU A 40 20.68 11.20 9.91
CA LEU A 40 21.71 10.42 10.62
C LEU A 40 21.51 8.92 10.44
N ILE A 41 20.40 8.50 9.82
CA ILE A 41 20.15 7.09 9.53
C ILE A 41 20.98 6.71 8.30
N GLU A 42 21.90 5.77 8.50
CA GLU A 42 22.63 5.11 7.43
C GLU A 42 21.95 3.78 7.10
N VAL A 43 21.72 3.52 5.81
CA VAL A 43 21.10 2.29 5.32
C VAL A 43 21.98 1.71 4.23
N ASP A 44 22.51 0.52 4.48
CA ASP A 44 23.30 -0.22 3.51
C ASP A 44 22.40 -1.08 2.63
N TYR A 45 22.46 -0.84 1.31
CA TYR A 45 21.68 -1.60 0.32
C TYR A 45 22.57 -2.48 -0.54
N GLU A 46 22.12 -3.71 -0.78
CA GLU A 46 22.50 -4.47 -1.97
C GLU A 46 21.55 -4.09 -3.11
N VAL A 47 22.09 -3.50 -4.18
CA VAL A 47 21.27 -3.11 -5.33
C VAL A 47 20.88 -4.34 -6.13
N LEU A 48 19.57 -4.57 -6.25
CA LEU A 48 19.01 -5.70 -6.98
C LEU A 48 18.63 -5.32 -8.42
N PRO A 49 18.62 -6.27 -9.37
CA PRO A 49 17.98 -6.06 -10.67
C PRO A 49 16.51 -5.66 -10.50
N HIS A 50 16.06 -4.68 -11.26
CA HIS A 50 14.70 -4.12 -11.16
C HIS A 50 14.01 -4.05 -12.52
N VAL A 51 12.69 -3.95 -12.50
CA VAL A 51 11.83 -3.72 -13.67
C VAL A 51 10.71 -2.76 -13.28
N THR A 52 10.48 -1.72 -14.09
CA THR A 52 9.51 -0.65 -13.80
C THR A 52 8.40 -0.55 -14.84
N ASP A 53 8.53 -1.23 -15.98
CA ASP A 53 7.47 -1.33 -16.98
C ASP A 53 6.67 -2.63 -16.76
N VAL A 54 5.35 -2.51 -16.80
CA VAL A 54 4.43 -3.63 -16.52
C VAL A 54 4.50 -4.72 -17.59
N ASP A 55 4.64 -4.36 -18.86
CA ASP A 55 4.68 -5.30 -19.98
C ASP A 55 6.02 -6.07 -19.97
N GLU A 56 7.11 -5.38 -19.65
CA GLU A 56 8.42 -6.00 -19.41
C GLU A 56 8.40 -6.92 -18.18
N ALA A 57 7.77 -6.50 -17.07
CA ALA A 57 7.71 -7.29 -15.83
C ALA A 57 6.99 -8.63 -16.03
N MET A 58 6.03 -8.70 -16.97
CA MET A 58 5.30 -9.93 -17.28
C MET A 58 6.13 -10.97 -18.05
N LYS A 59 7.30 -10.61 -18.59
CA LYS A 59 8.15 -11.54 -19.35
C LYS A 59 8.80 -12.54 -18.41
N HIS A 60 8.95 -13.78 -18.87
CA HIS A 60 9.61 -14.86 -18.13
C HIS A 60 11.09 -14.59 -17.79
N THR A 61 11.73 -13.65 -18.50
CA THR A 61 13.12 -13.22 -18.28
C THR A 61 13.25 -12.04 -17.33
N ALA A 62 12.13 -11.43 -16.90
CA ALA A 62 12.16 -10.28 -16.03
C ALA A 62 12.68 -10.66 -14.64
N PRO A 63 13.36 -9.75 -13.93
CA PRO A 63 13.68 -9.96 -12.54
C PRO A 63 12.38 -10.13 -11.74
N LEU A 64 12.35 -11.13 -10.86
CA LEU A 64 11.21 -11.37 -9.99
C LEU A 64 11.22 -10.33 -8.87
N VAL A 65 10.16 -9.53 -8.78
CA VAL A 65 10.05 -8.42 -7.83
C VAL A 65 9.75 -8.94 -6.41
N ASN A 66 8.80 -9.87 -6.29
CA ASN A 66 8.37 -10.43 -5.02
C ASN A 66 8.22 -11.95 -5.14
N ASP A 67 8.96 -12.70 -4.33
CA ASP A 67 8.95 -14.17 -4.29
C ASP A 67 7.73 -14.77 -3.60
N ALA A 68 6.97 -13.95 -2.86
CA ALA A 68 5.70 -14.33 -2.27
C ALA A 68 4.52 -14.19 -3.26
N THR A 69 4.72 -13.62 -4.45
CA THR A 69 3.67 -13.42 -5.45
C THR A 69 3.48 -14.66 -6.31
N PHE A 70 2.32 -15.30 -6.17
CA PHE A 70 1.87 -16.40 -7.02
C PHE A 70 0.60 -15.98 -7.74
N THR A 71 0.57 -16.16 -9.06
CA THR A 71 -0.56 -15.72 -9.89
C THR A 71 -1.87 -16.36 -9.45
N GLU A 72 -2.81 -15.51 -9.03
CA GLU A 72 -4.17 -15.92 -8.67
C GLU A 72 -5.07 -16.06 -9.90
N GLY A 73 -6.15 -16.84 -9.80
CA GLY A 73 -7.15 -16.96 -10.87
C GLY A 73 -6.76 -17.87 -12.05
N LEU A 74 -5.75 -18.73 -11.85
CA LEU A 74 -5.45 -19.86 -12.71
C LEU A 74 -6.24 -21.10 -12.27
N GLU A 75 -6.48 -22.04 -13.19
CA GLU A 75 -7.13 -23.32 -12.88
C GLU A 75 -6.31 -24.16 -11.89
N GLU A 76 -4.99 -24.15 -12.07
CA GLU A 76 -4.04 -24.81 -11.19
C GLU A 76 -3.16 -23.78 -10.48
N LYS A 77 -2.82 -24.05 -9.21
CA LYS A 77 -1.90 -23.20 -8.46
C LYS A 77 -0.52 -23.24 -9.13
N PRO A 78 0.09 -22.09 -9.48
CA PRO A 78 1.38 -22.07 -10.14
C PRO A 78 2.47 -22.65 -9.22
N ALA A 79 3.37 -23.43 -9.80
CA ALA A 79 4.48 -24.07 -9.08
C ALA A 79 5.62 -23.09 -8.72
N LYS A 80 5.67 -21.92 -9.37
CA LYS A 80 6.68 -20.89 -9.17
C LYS A 80 6.03 -19.52 -9.05
N PRO A 81 6.64 -18.59 -8.30
CA PRO A 81 6.18 -17.20 -8.25
C PRO A 81 6.35 -16.51 -9.62
N SER A 82 5.61 -15.43 -9.82
CA SER A 82 5.72 -14.59 -11.02
C SER A 82 5.35 -13.14 -10.70
N ASN A 83 5.72 -12.21 -11.58
CA ASN A 83 5.32 -10.80 -11.46
C ASN A 83 3.82 -10.58 -11.83
N VAL A 84 3.11 -11.59 -12.34
CA VAL A 84 1.67 -11.49 -12.61
C VAL A 84 0.91 -11.85 -11.34
N THR A 85 0.29 -10.85 -10.70
CA THR A 85 -0.44 -11.04 -9.43
C THR A 85 -1.73 -11.82 -9.61
N LYS A 86 -2.49 -11.54 -10.68
CA LYS A 86 -3.82 -12.13 -10.90
C LYS A 86 -4.17 -12.20 -12.38
N ARG A 87 -4.75 -13.33 -12.79
CA ARG A 87 -5.48 -13.49 -14.05
C ARG A 87 -6.97 -13.47 -13.76
N SER A 88 -7.74 -12.78 -14.59
CA SER A 88 -9.21 -12.81 -14.53
C SER A 88 -9.75 -13.01 -15.93
N GLN A 89 -10.66 -13.96 -16.09
CA GLN A 89 -11.28 -14.29 -17.37
C GLN A 89 -12.79 -14.13 -17.23
N PHE A 90 -13.37 -13.33 -18.11
CA PHE A 90 -14.81 -13.08 -18.18
C PHE A 90 -15.30 -13.42 -19.58
N GLY A 91 -16.51 -13.94 -19.67
CA GLY A 91 -17.15 -14.28 -20.92
C GLY A 91 -18.62 -14.62 -20.69
N HIS A 92 -19.43 -14.44 -21.73
CA HIS A 92 -20.83 -14.82 -21.71
C HIS A 92 -21.23 -15.34 -23.09
N GLY A 93 -21.91 -16.48 -23.12
CA GLY A 93 -22.28 -17.16 -24.36
C GLY A 93 -21.08 -17.71 -25.14
N ASP A 94 -21.32 -18.02 -26.43
CA ASP A 94 -20.29 -18.48 -27.35
C ASP A 94 -19.69 -17.30 -28.13
N VAL A 95 -18.52 -16.84 -27.67
CA VAL A 95 -17.79 -15.73 -28.27
C VAL A 95 -17.35 -16.06 -29.70
N HIS A 96 -16.98 -17.31 -29.99
CA HIS A 96 -16.54 -17.72 -31.33
C HIS A 96 -17.69 -17.71 -32.33
N GLN A 97 -18.87 -18.19 -31.93
CA GLN A 97 -20.09 -18.06 -32.72
C GLN A 97 -20.44 -16.60 -32.96
N GLY A 98 -20.37 -15.77 -31.92
CA GLY A 98 -20.64 -14.33 -32.02
C GLY A 98 -19.76 -13.63 -33.05
N PHE A 99 -18.45 -13.90 -33.03
CA PHE A 99 -17.52 -13.39 -34.05
C PHE A 99 -17.84 -13.94 -35.45
N GLY A 100 -18.19 -15.23 -35.58
CA GLY A 100 -18.52 -15.85 -36.87
C GLY A 100 -19.80 -15.31 -37.52
N GLN A 101 -20.71 -14.72 -36.75
CA GLN A 101 -21.98 -14.15 -37.22
C GLN A 101 -21.93 -12.62 -37.40
N ALA A 102 -20.83 -11.97 -37.04
CA ALA A 102 -20.74 -10.52 -37.10
C ALA A 102 -20.55 -10.00 -38.53
N ASP A 103 -21.33 -8.99 -38.92
CA ASP A 103 -21.16 -8.31 -40.21
C ASP A 103 -19.87 -7.48 -40.27
N PHE A 104 -19.38 -7.00 -39.12
CA PHE A 104 -18.16 -6.22 -39.00
C PHE A 104 -17.49 -6.42 -37.63
N ILE A 105 -16.16 -6.52 -37.65
CA ILE A 105 -15.34 -6.72 -36.45
C ILE A 105 -14.34 -5.56 -36.35
N VAL A 106 -14.25 -4.95 -35.16
CA VAL A 106 -13.24 -3.93 -34.84
C VAL A 106 -12.35 -4.45 -33.73
N GLU A 107 -11.05 -4.50 -34.01
CA GLU A 107 -10.02 -4.77 -33.03
C GLU A 107 -9.13 -3.54 -32.86
N ARG A 108 -8.88 -3.15 -31.60
CA ARG A 108 -8.02 -2.02 -31.25
C ARG A 108 -7.29 -2.32 -29.95
N SER A 109 -6.07 -1.80 -29.83
CA SER A 109 -5.30 -1.81 -28.59
C SER A 109 -5.25 -0.39 -28.02
N PHE A 110 -5.46 -0.27 -26.71
CA PHE A 110 -5.42 1.00 -25.98
C PHE A 110 -4.52 0.84 -24.76
N LYS A 111 -3.69 1.84 -24.49
CA LYS A 111 -2.86 1.96 -23.28
C LYS A 111 -3.14 3.32 -22.66
N THR A 112 -3.35 3.36 -21.36
CA THR A 112 -3.52 4.59 -20.58
C THR A 112 -2.31 4.75 -19.67
N GLU A 113 -1.84 5.98 -19.52
CA GLU A 113 -0.74 6.29 -18.62
C GLU A 113 -1.14 6.15 -17.14
N GLN A 114 -0.14 5.93 -16.29
CA GLN A 114 -0.33 6.04 -14.85
C GLN A 114 -0.58 7.50 -14.46
N THR A 115 -1.66 7.75 -13.74
CA THR A 115 -2.00 9.10 -13.25
C THR A 115 -2.13 9.09 -11.74
N HIS A 116 -1.51 10.06 -11.08
CA HIS A 116 -1.76 10.33 -9.67
C HIS A 116 -3.11 11.06 -9.50
N GLN A 117 -3.77 10.83 -8.37
CA GLN A 117 -5.10 11.36 -8.05
C GLN A 117 -5.14 12.89 -7.90
N GLY A 118 -3.99 13.54 -7.71
CA GLY A 118 -3.86 15.00 -7.75
C GLY A 118 -4.56 15.74 -6.59
N TYR A 119 -4.78 15.09 -5.45
CA TYR A 119 -5.24 15.77 -4.23
C TYR A 119 -4.17 16.77 -3.73
N ILE A 120 -4.60 17.93 -3.22
CA ILE A 120 -3.69 19.02 -2.80
C ILE A 120 -3.16 18.77 -1.39
N GLU A 121 -4.00 18.23 -0.50
CA GLU A 121 -3.59 17.88 0.85
C GLU A 121 -2.80 16.56 0.83
N PRO A 122 -1.59 16.50 1.40
CA PRO A 122 -0.84 15.24 1.50
C PRO A 122 -1.50 14.22 2.44
N HIS A 123 -0.95 13.00 2.51
CA HIS A 123 -1.34 12.06 3.55
C HIS A 123 -0.87 12.55 4.92
N ALA A 124 -1.78 12.51 5.89
CA ALA A 124 -1.49 12.90 7.26
C ALA A 124 -2.34 12.10 8.24
N CYS A 125 -1.76 11.81 9.40
CA CYS A 125 -2.47 11.23 10.52
C CYS A 125 -1.90 11.71 11.86
N VAL A 126 -2.73 11.63 12.89
CA VAL A 126 -2.35 11.83 14.29
C VAL A 126 -2.82 10.62 15.06
N ALA A 127 -1.93 10.01 15.82
CA ALA A 127 -2.23 8.88 16.69
C ALA A 127 -1.97 9.28 18.15
N SER A 128 -2.83 8.82 19.05
CA SER A 128 -2.65 8.94 20.49
C SER A 128 -2.96 7.59 21.13
N VAL A 129 -2.03 7.05 21.92
CA VAL A 129 -2.18 5.74 22.55
C VAL A 129 -2.10 5.89 24.07
N SER A 130 -3.14 5.44 24.75
CA SER A 130 -3.24 5.45 26.20
C SER A 130 -2.43 4.30 26.82
N THR A 131 -2.10 4.42 28.10
CA THR A 131 -1.35 3.38 28.85
C THR A 131 -2.10 2.06 28.98
N ASP A 132 -3.43 2.07 28.88
CA ASP A 132 -4.30 0.88 28.90
C ASP A 132 -4.43 0.18 27.52
N GLY A 133 -3.74 0.71 26.51
CA GLY A 133 -3.75 0.20 25.14
C GLY A 133 -4.95 0.63 24.31
N THR A 134 -5.79 1.56 24.80
CA THR A 134 -6.76 2.27 23.95
C THR A 134 -6.04 3.28 23.06
N ALA A 135 -6.53 3.47 21.84
CA ALA A 135 -5.89 4.33 20.84
C ALA A 135 -6.91 5.14 20.04
N GLU A 136 -6.53 6.36 19.72
CA GLU A 136 -7.27 7.26 18.83
C GLU A 136 -6.40 7.59 17.62
N LEU A 137 -6.99 7.52 16.44
CA LEU A 137 -6.35 7.84 15.17
C LEU A 137 -7.22 8.84 14.40
N TRP A 138 -6.69 10.02 14.15
CA TRP A 138 -7.25 10.98 13.21
C TRP A 138 -6.51 10.86 11.89
N VAL A 139 -7.24 10.69 10.80
CA VAL A 139 -6.64 10.45 9.48
C VAL A 139 -7.47 11.10 8.38
N CYS A 140 -6.80 11.69 7.41
CA CYS A 140 -7.43 12.24 6.21
C CYS A 140 -7.76 11.07 5.26
N THR A 141 -8.92 10.44 5.43
CA THR A 141 -9.28 9.19 4.74
C THR A 141 -10.67 9.24 4.09
N GLN A 142 -10.89 8.40 3.09
CA GLN A 142 -12.22 8.12 2.52
C GLN A 142 -12.89 6.90 3.17
N GLY A 143 -12.22 6.17 4.08
CA GLY A 143 -12.68 4.87 4.58
C GLY A 143 -12.20 4.50 5.98
N HIS A 144 -12.59 5.26 7.01
CA HIS A 144 -12.12 5.07 8.39
C HIS A 144 -12.37 3.66 9.00
N PHE A 145 -13.41 2.93 8.58
CA PHE A 145 -13.63 1.55 9.04
C PHE A 145 -12.57 0.58 8.54
N VAL A 146 -12.13 0.73 7.29
CA VAL A 146 -11.05 -0.08 6.69
C VAL A 146 -9.75 0.18 7.44
N TYR A 147 -9.43 1.45 7.70
CA TYR A 147 -8.25 1.84 8.47
C TYR A 147 -8.27 1.25 9.86
N ARG A 148 -9.42 1.29 10.56
CA ARG A 148 -9.57 0.67 11.88
C ARG A 148 -9.26 -0.82 11.83
N GLN A 149 -9.87 -1.55 10.89
CA GLN A 149 -9.68 -3.00 10.79
C GLN A 149 -8.24 -3.37 10.43
N HIS A 150 -7.65 -2.70 9.44
CA HIS A 150 -6.29 -2.98 9.00
C HIS A 150 -5.26 -2.60 10.05
N CYS A 151 -5.33 -1.39 10.63
CA CYS A 151 -4.39 -1.01 11.70
C CYS A 151 -4.53 -1.93 12.91
N ALA A 152 -5.77 -2.29 13.30
CA ALA A 152 -5.98 -3.22 14.40
C ALA A 152 -5.33 -4.60 14.13
N GLN A 153 -5.55 -5.14 12.92
CA GLN A 153 -5.01 -6.43 12.52
C GLN A 153 -3.47 -6.43 12.39
N LEU A 154 -2.90 -5.39 11.79
CA LEU A 154 -1.45 -5.25 11.60
C LEU A 154 -0.71 -5.14 12.93
N LEU A 155 -1.29 -4.44 13.90
CA LEU A 155 -0.68 -4.17 15.19
C LEU A 155 -1.06 -5.19 16.28
N GLY A 156 -1.95 -6.14 15.97
CA GLY A 156 -2.44 -7.12 16.93
C GLY A 156 -3.25 -6.51 18.08
N ILE A 157 -3.90 -5.36 17.86
CA ILE A 157 -4.77 -4.72 18.86
C ILE A 157 -6.24 -5.07 18.60
N GLU A 158 -7.04 -5.15 19.67
CA GLU A 158 -8.49 -5.34 19.52
C GLU A 158 -9.12 -4.13 18.82
N ALA A 159 -9.95 -4.37 17.79
CA ALA A 159 -10.59 -3.28 17.05
C ALA A 159 -11.50 -2.39 17.92
N SER A 160 -11.99 -2.91 19.07
CA SER A 160 -12.73 -2.16 20.09
C SER A 160 -11.88 -1.12 20.82
N LYS A 161 -10.56 -1.32 20.86
CA LYS A 161 -9.59 -0.42 21.50
C LYS A 161 -9.06 0.66 20.56
N LEU A 162 -9.37 0.61 19.26
CA LEU A 162 -8.94 1.60 18.27
C LEU A 162 -10.14 2.42 17.75
N ARG A 163 -10.15 3.71 18.07
CA ARG A 163 -11.08 4.68 17.50
C ARG A 163 -10.44 5.41 16.32
N VAL A 164 -10.97 5.23 15.11
CA VAL A 164 -10.51 5.96 13.92
C VAL A 164 -11.53 7.03 13.55
N THR A 165 -11.08 8.28 13.50
CA THR A 165 -11.86 9.45 13.13
C THR A 165 -11.36 9.98 11.79
N SER A 166 -12.28 10.10 10.82
CA SER A 166 -11.97 10.79 9.57
C SER A 166 -11.89 12.29 9.82
N SER A 167 -10.73 12.90 9.55
CA SER A 167 -10.57 14.35 9.56
C SER A 167 -11.14 14.97 8.27
N GLU A 168 -11.27 16.31 8.25
CA GLU A 168 -11.48 17.05 6.99
C GLU A 168 -10.41 16.64 5.98
N ILE A 169 -10.82 16.43 4.72
CA ILE A 169 -9.98 15.83 3.67
C ILE A 169 -9.86 16.80 2.50
N GLY A 170 -8.63 17.19 2.15
CA GLY A 170 -8.32 18.09 1.04
C GLY A 170 -8.22 17.37 -0.31
N GLY A 171 -9.20 16.50 -0.60
CA GLY A 171 -9.26 15.65 -1.78
C GLY A 171 -8.73 14.22 -1.55
N GLY A 172 -9.21 13.27 -2.35
CA GLY A 172 -8.81 11.87 -2.24
C GLY A 172 -8.87 11.10 -3.55
N PHE A 173 -10.00 11.18 -4.28
CA PHE A 173 -10.20 10.58 -5.61
C PHE A 173 -9.77 9.10 -5.70
N GLY A 174 -9.94 8.35 -4.62
CA GLY A 174 -9.56 6.93 -4.50
C GLY A 174 -8.16 6.69 -3.93
N GLY A 175 -7.33 7.72 -3.76
CA GLY A 175 -5.97 7.62 -3.24
C GLY A 175 -5.88 7.54 -1.71
N LYS A 176 -6.89 8.01 -0.98
CA LYS A 176 -6.91 8.02 0.50
C LYS A 176 -7.80 6.93 1.11
N THR A 177 -7.72 5.73 0.53
CA THR A 177 -8.44 4.51 0.97
C THR A 177 -7.50 3.42 1.48
N HIS A 178 -6.19 3.59 1.29
CA HIS A 178 -5.16 2.61 1.61
C HIS A 178 -4.37 3.01 2.85
N VAL A 179 -4.06 2.03 3.70
CA VAL A 179 -3.23 2.22 4.90
C VAL A 179 -1.76 2.31 4.49
N TRP A 180 -1.09 3.35 4.98
CA TRP A 180 0.31 3.67 4.74
C TRP A 180 1.05 3.88 6.07
N ALA A 181 1.13 5.12 6.54
CA ALA A 181 1.93 5.49 7.70
C ALA A 181 1.18 5.37 9.04
N GLU A 182 -0.13 5.11 9.01
CA GLU A 182 -0.97 5.07 10.21
C GLU A 182 -0.54 4.01 11.23
N PRO A 183 -0.16 2.77 10.83
CA PRO A 183 0.36 1.79 11.78
C PRO A 183 1.63 2.27 12.46
N VAL A 184 2.52 2.95 11.73
CA VAL A 184 3.78 3.50 12.25
C VAL A 184 3.51 4.58 13.30
N ALA A 185 2.53 5.46 13.07
CA ALA A 185 2.13 6.47 14.03
C ALA A 185 1.60 5.86 15.34
N LEU A 186 0.94 4.70 15.26
CA LEU A 186 0.37 3.98 16.41
C LEU A 186 1.40 3.19 17.24
N VAL A 187 2.55 2.79 16.68
CA VAL A 187 3.57 2.00 17.41
C VAL A 187 4.69 2.81 18.08
N GLY A 188 4.82 4.11 17.79
CA GLY A 188 5.91 4.92 18.30
C GLY A 188 6.08 4.80 19.84
N PRO A 189 7.30 4.69 20.38
CA PRO A 189 7.53 4.56 21.83
C PRO A 189 6.96 5.74 22.64
N GLU A 190 6.83 6.91 22.02
CA GLU A 190 6.17 8.10 22.59
C GLU A 190 4.65 8.10 22.40
N ALA A 191 4.09 7.30 21.49
CA ALA A 191 2.63 7.24 21.29
C ALA A 191 1.91 6.83 22.58
N ARG A 192 2.60 6.14 23.50
CA ARG A 192 2.15 5.92 24.88
C ARG A 192 2.23 7.23 25.66
N ASN A 193 1.07 7.82 25.94
CA ASN A 193 0.90 9.05 26.72
C ASN A 193 1.35 10.37 26.03
N THR A 194 1.62 10.34 24.72
CA THR A 194 1.75 11.56 23.89
C THR A 194 1.11 11.33 22.51
N SER A 195 0.82 12.42 21.79
CA SER A 195 0.27 12.34 20.44
C SER A 195 1.40 12.37 19.40
N SER A 196 1.44 11.34 18.55
CA SER A 196 2.34 11.25 17.41
C SER A 196 1.66 11.83 16.17
N ARG A 197 2.31 12.77 15.49
CA ARG A 197 1.83 13.32 14.21
C ARG A 197 2.74 12.89 13.07
N VAL A 198 2.15 12.31 12.03
CA VAL A 198 2.84 11.99 10.77
C VAL A 198 2.20 12.79 9.64
N ILE A 199 3.04 13.48 8.88
CA ILE A 199 2.66 14.15 7.63
C ILE A 199 3.66 13.66 6.59
N THR A 200 3.18 13.03 5.53
CA THR A 200 4.05 12.70 4.40
C THR A 200 4.23 13.96 3.56
N SER A 201 5.47 14.24 3.13
CA SER A 201 5.75 15.33 2.18
C SER A 201 5.42 14.92 0.76
#